data_AF-A0A2I1HFE6-F1
#
_entry.id   AF-A0A2I1HFE6-F1
#
_cell.length_a   1.000
_cell.length_b   1.000
_cell.length_c   1.000
_cell.angle_alpha   90.00
_cell.angle_beta   90.00
_cell.angle_gamma   90.00
#
_symmetry.space_group_name_H-M   'P 1'
#
loop_
_entity.id
_entity.type
_entity.pdbx_description
1 polymer ?
#
loop_
_entity_poly.entity_id
_entity_poly.type
_entity_poly.pdbx_seq_one_letter_code
_entity_poly.pdbx_strand_id
1 'polypeptide(L)'
;MKEGMIHLKARKCLEPGCTTRAVFNVIGSDKGKFCTKHKKPEMIDIQTKLCKYPGCQKKALFAVEGSLRTFCGQHKQDDMINVASRKCAHSDCYIRPYFNVPGITQGQYCARHKTAGMVNVVNRRCEKACCMTIPTFNILGEKRARFCEAHRNPGMDQKCAECTYTEAKTRVPYDSIVGDGVCSKKRPDFVIDADTHKIVLEVDEYQHKKGEYNCEVKRMWDIAQVLGIPTFFIRYNPDSYMFNGITKDSNDRERKQELLMCLSDAIKSPPAEESQFLRVVYLFYDGYDSTKYKITTIPEVWFKNEVHEKADKAI
;
A
#
# COMPACT_ATOMS: atom_id res chain seq x y z
N MET A 1 -38.28 32.26 2.78
CA MET A 1 -37.17 33.10 2.32
C MET A 1 -37.02 34.23 3.33
N LYS A 2 -35.82 34.51 3.87
CA LYS A 2 -35.61 35.66 4.76
C LYS A 2 -35.00 36.80 3.94
N GLU A 3 -35.62 37.98 4.02
CA GLU A 3 -35.17 39.22 3.41
C GLU A 3 -33.78 39.62 3.93
N GLY A 4 -32.93 40.16 3.06
CA GLY A 4 -31.61 40.70 3.41
C GLY A 4 -30.38 39.90 2.92
N MET A 5 -30.54 38.76 2.24
CA MET A 5 -29.39 38.03 1.67
C MET A 5 -28.97 38.60 0.31
N ILE A 6 -27.93 39.43 0.30
CA ILE A 6 -27.28 39.91 -0.92
C ILE A 6 -26.44 38.75 -1.50
N HIS A 7 -26.85 38.19 -2.64
CA HIS A 7 -26.01 37.25 -3.38
C HIS A 7 -24.84 38.00 -4.04
N LEU A 8 -23.73 38.15 -3.31
CA LEU A 8 -22.46 38.65 -3.88
C LEU A 8 -22.02 37.69 -5.00
N LYS A 9 -21.92 38.19 -6.24
CA LYS A 9 -21.37 37.43 -7.37
C LYS A 9 -20.04 36.81 -6.95
N ALA A 10 -19.96 35.48 -7.00
CA ALA A 10 -18.76 34.75 -6.66
C ALA A 10 -17.61 35.15 -7.60
N ARG A 11 -16.50 35.65 -7.05
CA ARG A 11 -15.33 36.04 -7.84
C ARG A 11 -14.73 34.82 -8.53
N LYS A 12 -14.35 34.98 -9.80
CA LYS A 12 -13.61 33.97 -10.55
C LYS A 12 -12.12 34.04 -10.22
N CYS A 13 -11.44 32.92 -10.42
CA CYS A 13 -9.99 32.82 -10.34
C CYS A 13 -9.33 33.85 -11.27
N LEU A 14 -8.24 34.47 -10.82
CA LEU A 14 -7.48 35.44 -11.61
C LEU A 14 -6.63 34.79 -12.71
N GLU A 15 -6.41 33.48 -12.67
CA GLU A 15 -5.72 32.75 -13.73
C GLU A 15 -6.44 32.90 -15.09
N PRO A 16 -5.75 33.31 -16.17
CA PRO A 16 -6.35 33.46 -17.48
C PRO A 16 -7.10 32.20 -17.95
N GLY A 17 -8.32 32.38 -18.45
CA GLY A 17 -9.17 31.27 -18.90
C GLY A 17 -9.82 30.45 -17.78
N CYS A 18 -9.54 30.73 -16.50
CA CYS A 18 -10.11 29.97 -15.40
C CYS A 18 -11.48 30.52 -14.96
N THR A 19 -12.52 29.68 -15.07
CA THR A 19 -13.90 30.04 -14.68
C THR A 19 -14.26 29.64 -13.25
N THR A 20 -13.36 28.95 -12.54
CA THR A 20 -13.61 28.44 -11.19
C THR A 20 -13.67 29.56 -10.14
N ARG A 21 -14.41 29.34 -9.05
CA ARG A 21 -14.54 30.30 -7.96
C ARG A 21 -13.20 30.51 -7.25
N ALA A 22 -12.82 31.77 -7.05
CA ALA A 22 -11.67 32.17 -6.26
C ALA A 22 -12.00 32.11 -4.76
N VAL A 23 -11.24 31.30 -4.02
CA VAL A 23 -11.40 31.13 -2.56
C VAL A 23 -10.07 31.20 -1.81
N PHE A 24 -8.93 31.20 -2.53
CA PHE A 24 -7.59 31.26 -1.96
C PHE A 24 -6.98 32.64 -2.10
N ASN A 25 -6.30 33.08 -1.04
CA ASN A 25 -5.48 34.29 -1.01
C ASN A 25 -4.51 34.25 0.19
N VAL A 26 -3.67 35.27 0.35
CA VAL A 26 -2.78 35.43 1.52
C VAL A 26 -3.57 35.70 2.80
N ILE A 27 -2.97 35.38 3.95
CA ILE A 27 -3.56 35.59 5.28
C ILE A 27 -3.95 37.07 5.45
N GLY A 28 -5.12 37.31 6.06
CA GLY A 28 -5.65 38.66 6.29
C GLY A 28 -6.42 39.26 5.12
N SER A 29 -6.44 38.62 3.94
CA SER A 29 -7.24 39.09 2.81
C SER A 29 -8.73 38.82 3.00
N ASP A 30 -9.57 39.78 2.58
CA ASP A 30 -11.04 39.70 2.62
C ASP A 30 -11.65 39.01 1.38
N LYS A 31 -10.88 38.89 0.29
CA LYS A 31 -11.35 38.41 -1.02
C LYS A 31 -10.42 37.36 -1.62
N GLY A 32 -11.00 36.29 -2.15
CA GLY A 32 -10.27 35.23 -2.83
C GLY A 32 -9.77 35.71 -4.18
N LYS A 33 -8.54 35.32 -4.55
CA LYS A 33 -7.93 35.63 -5.86
C LYS A 33 -7.75 34.38 -6.72
N PHE A 34 -7.46 33.24 -6.12
CA PHE A 34 -7.15 32.01 -6.83
C PHE A 34 -8.06 30.86 -6.41
N CYS A 35 -8.21 29.86 -7.29
CA CYS A 35 -8.88 28.61 -6.96
C CYS A 35 -7.87 27.59 -6.40
N THR A 36 -8.37 26.41 -6.00
CA THR A 36 -7.52 25.34 -5.44
C THR A 36 -6.38 24.94 -6.37
N LYS A 37 -6.62 24.93 -7.69
CA LYS A 37 -5.61 24.53 -8.70
C LYS A 37 -4.53 25.60 -8.91
N HIS A 38 -4.87 26.87 -8.75
CA HIS A 38 -3.98 28.00 -9.04
C HIS A 38 -3.51 28.73 -7.79
N LYS A 39 -3.67 28.11 -6.60
CA LYS A 39 -3.19 28.69 -5.34
C LYS A 39 -1.67 28.58 -5.28
N LYS A 40 -1.01 29.63 -4.80
CA LYS A 40 0.42 29.57 -4.44
C LYS A 40 0.62 28.93 -3.05
N PRO A 41 1.80 28.40 -2.73
CA PRO A 41 2.05 27.70 -1.46
C PRO A 41 1.66 28.51 -0.20
N GLU A 42 1.87 29.81 -0.21
CA GLU A 42 1.57 30.77 0.86
C GLU A 42 0.09 31.15 0.99
N MET A 43 -0.76 30.72 0.04
CA MET A 43 -2.17 31.09 0.01
C MET A 43 -3.04 30.10 0.79
N ILE A 44 -3.93 30.66 1.61
CA ILE A 44 -4.91 29.95 2.42
C ILE A 44 -6.32 30.11 1.84
N ASP A 45 -7.19 29.16 2.15
CA ASP A 45 -8.64 29.31 1.90
C ASP A 45 -9.21 30.33 2.90
N ILE A 46 -9.57 31.52 2.40
CA ILE A 46 -10.06 32.61 3.24
C ILE A 46 -11.55 32.49 3.61
N GLN A 47 -12.28 31.58 2.96
CA GLN A 47 -13.69 31.31 3.31
C GLN A 47 -13.77 30.37 4.51
N THR A 48 -12.75 29.53 4.69
CA THR A 48 -12.65 28.64 5.84
C THR A 48 -12.38 29.46 7.11
N LYS A 49 -13.27 29.35 8.11
CA LYS A 49 -13.03 29.89 9.46
C LYS A 49 -11.91 29.09 10.13
N LEU A 50 -10.79 29.76 10.40
CA LEU A 50 -9.62 29.18 11.06
C LEU A 50 -9.75 29.23 12.57
N CYS A 51 -8.97 28.39 13.24
CA CYS A 51 -8.82 28.38 14.68
C CYS A 51 -8.33 29.75 15.19
N LYS A 52 -8.95 30.26 16.26
CA LYS A 52 -8.57 31.53 16.90
C LYS A 52 -7.22 31.49 17.63
N TYR A 53 -6.71 30.29 17.92
CA TYR A 53 -5.40 30.14 18.56
C TYR A 53 -4.28 30.73 17.69
N PRO A 54 -3.40 31.61 18.23
CA PRO A 54 -2.35 32.27 17.46
C PRO A 54 -1.49 31.29 16.66
N GLY A 55 -1.30 31.56 15.36
CA GLY A 55 -0.50 30.72 14.47
C GLY A 55 -1.17 29.41 14.01
N CYS A 56 -2.38 29.07 14.46
CA CYS A 56 -3.04 27.84 14.07
C CYS A 56 -3.79 27.96 12.73
N GLN A 57 -3.36 27.22 11.71
CA GLN A 57 -4.03 27.19 10.39
C GLN A 57 -5.08 26.07 10.26
N LYS A 58 -5.41 25.37 11.35
CA LYS A 58 -6.44 24.32 11.33
C LYS A 58 -7.83 24.95 11.30
N LYS A 59 -8.78 24.29 10.61
CA LYS A 59 -10.18 24.72 10.57
C LYS A 59 -10.76 24.75 11.98
N ALA A 60 -11.48 25.83 12.31
CA ALA A 60 -12.29 25.87 13.51
C ALA A 60 -13.49 24.93 13.35
N LEU A 61 -13.70 24.05 14.31
CA LEU A 61 -14.79 23.07 14.35
C LEU A 61 -15.53 23.09 15.70
N PHE A 62 -14.87 23.56 16.76
CA PHE A 62 -15.31 23.47 18.14
C PHE A 62 -15.68 24.85 18.70
N ALA A 63 -16.73 24.86 19.54
CA ALA A 63 -17.16 25.99 20.36
C ALA A 63 -18.13 25.49 21.44
N VAL A 64 -18.51 26.38 22.35
CA VAL A 64 -19.63 26.17 23.27
C VAL A 64 -20.93 25.98 22.48
N GLU A 65 -21.88 25.21 23.01
CA GLU A 65 -23.17 25.01 22.36
C GLU A 65 -23.86 26.35 22.05
N GLY A 66 -24.50 26.43 20.88
CA GLY A 66 -25.16 27.65 20.40
C GLY A 66 -24.21 28.72 19.84
N SER A 67 -22.90 28.58 20.04
CA SER A 67 -21.90 29.54 19.54
C SER A 67 -21.34 29.18 18.16
N LEU A 68 -20.78 30.18 17.49
CA LEU A 68 -20.03 29.97 16.25
C LEU A 68 -18.71 29.24 16.52
N ARG A 69 -18.31 28.33 15.62
CA ARG A 69 -17.02 27.61 15.69
C ARG A 69 -15.83 28.57 15.80
N THR A 70 -14.98 28.37 16.80
CA THR A 70 -13.83 29.23 17.11
C THR A 70 -12.51 28.49 17.18
N PHE A 71 -12.49 27.23 17.61
CA PHE A 71 -11.25 26.47 17.83
C PHE A 71 -11.19 25.16 17.05
N CYS A 72 -9.98 24.68 16.77
CA CYS A 72 -9.76 23.35 16.21
C CYS A 72 -9.75 22.28 17.31
N GLY A 73 -9.71 21.00 16.96
CA GLY A 73 -9.75 19.90 17.95
C GLY A 73 -8.57 19.86 18.91
N GLN A 74 -7.42 20.45 18.57
CA GLN A 74 -6.26 20.53 19.46
C GLN A 74 -6.30 21.71 20.43
N HIS A 75 -7.03 22.78 20.07
CA HIS A 75 -7.12 24.00 20.87
C HIS A 75 -8.53 24.20 21.44
N LYS A 76 -9.35 23.14 21.45
CA LYS A 76 -10.65 23.19 22.09
C LYS A 76 -10.47 23.15 23.61
N GLN A 77 -11.34 23.85 24.33
CA GLN A 77 -11.48 23.66 25.77
C GLN A 77 -12.42 22.47 26.06
N ASP A 78 -12.50 22.03 27.31
CA ASP A 78 -13.25 20.83 27.70
C ASP A 78 -14.76 20.99 27.52
N ASP A 79 -15.27 22.20 27.73
CA ASP A 79 -16.67 22.61 27.52
C ASP A 79 -17.06 22.76 26.03
N MET A 80 -16.08 22.73 25.12
CA MET A 80 -16.32 22.93 23.70
C MET A 80 -16.65 21.64 22.95
N ILE A 81 -17.73 21.70 22.18
CA ILE A 81 -18.27 20.63 21.35
C ILE A 81 -18.06 20.93 19.87
N ASN A 82 -18.12 19.89 19.01
CA ASN A 82 -18.06 20.08 17.56
C ASN A 82 -19.39 20.64 17.04
N VAL A 83 -19.47 21.97 16.88
CA VAL A 83 -20.66 22.68 16.39
C VAL A 83 -20.73 22.74 14.85
N ALA A 84 -19.66 22.33 14.17
CA ALA A 84 -19.60 22.34 12.70
C ALA A 84 -20.23 21.09 12.07
N SER A 85 -20.27 19.98 12.82
CA SER A 85 -20.81 18.71 12.36
C SER A 85 -22.25 18.51 12.84
N ARG A 86 -23.02 17.71 12.09
CA ARG A 86 -24.31 17.20 12.59
C ARG A 86 -24.07 16.41 13.88
N LYS A 87 -24.94 16.62 14.88
CA LYS A 87 -24.95 15.88 16.14
C LYS A 87 -25.82 14.63 16.04
N CYS A 88 -25.57 13.68 16.93
CA CYS A 88 -26.40 12.48 17.08
C CYS A 88 -27.83 12.91 17.46
N ALA A 89 -28.82 12.16 17.00
CA ALA A 89 -30.23 12.47 17.28
C ALA A 89 -30.63 12.21 18.75
N HIS A 90 -29.81 11.50 19.52
CA HIS A 90 -30.01 11.36 20.96
C HIS A 90 -29.73 12.69 21.66
N SER A 91 -30.54 13.04 22.66
CA SER A 91 -30.37 14.24 23.48
C SER A 91 -28.96 14.31 24.08
N ASP A 92 -28.40 15.52 24.14
CA ASP A 92 -27.09 15.80 24.74
C ASP A 92 -25.91 14.99 24.15
N CYS A 93 -26.04 14.50 22.92
CA CYS A 93 -24.99 13.74 22.25
C CYS A 93 -24.39 14.50 21.06
N TYR A 94 -23.21 15.07 21.28
CA TYR A 94 -22.47 15.86 20.27
C TYR A 94 -21.53 15.02 19.39
N ILE A 95 -21.60 13.69 19.51
CA ILE A 95 -20.82 12.78 18.67
C ILE A 95 -21.44 12.75 17.28
N ARG A 96 -20.58 12.83 16.25
CA ARG A 96 -21.02 12.73 14.85
C ARG A 96 -21.75 11.41 14.61
N PRO A 97 -22.95 11.42 13.99
CA PRO A 97 -23.68 10.21 13.72
C PRO A 97 -23.15 9.50 12.47
N TYR A 98 -23.09 8.17 12.55
CA TYR A 98 -22.67 7.29 11.45
C TYR A 98 -23.69 6.18 11.17
N PHE A 99 -24.59 5.91 12.12
CA PHE A 99 -25.50 4.77 12.11
C PHE A 99 -26.92 5.19 11.77
N ASN A 100 -27.59 4.37 10.97
CA ASN A 100 -29.01 4.48 10.64
C ASN A 100 -29.53 3.12 10.15
N VAL A 101 -30.82 3.02 9.82
CA VAL A 101 -31.37 1.82 9.15
C VAL A 101 -30.75 1.62 7.76
N PRO A 102 -30.61 0.36 7.29
CA PRO A 102 -30.11 0.07 5.95
C PRO A 102 -30.93 0.79 4.86
N GLY A 103 -30.25 1.29 3.83
CA GLY A 103 -30.87 2.01 2.71
C GLY A 103 -30.85 3.54 2.83
N ILE A 104 -30.72 4.08 4.04
CA ILE A 104 -30.48 5.52 4.24
C ILE A 104 -28.98 5.79 4.14
N THR A 105 -28.57 6.93 3.59
CA THR A 105 -27.14 7.33 3.42
C THR A 105 -26.66 8.33 4.47
N GLN A 106 -27.59 8.95 5.19
CA GLN A 106 -27.32 9.92 6.25
C GLN A 106 -27.38 9.24 7.62
N GLY A 107 -26.28 9.31 8.38
CA GLY A 107 -26.24 8.85 9.77
C GLY A 107 -27.16 9.67 10.67
N GLN A 108 -27.87 9.00 11.57
CA GLN A 108 -28.76 9.61 12.56
C GLN A 108 -28.22 9.42 13.99
N TYR A 109 -27.62 8.27 14.28
CA TYR A 109 -27.10 7.94 15.61
C TYR A 109 -25.60 7.67 15.60
N CYS A 110 -24.95 7.89 16.75
CA CYS A 110 -23.55 7.50 16.98
C CYS A 110 -23.46 6.02 17.40
N ALA A 111 -22.24 5.48 17.50
CA ALA A 111 -22.03 4.07 17.87
C ALA A 111 -22.65 3.70 19.23
N ARG A 112 -22.66 4.63 20.18
CA ARG A 112 -23.22 4.45 21.52
C ARG A 112 -24.75 4.45 21.57
N HIS A 113 -25.40 5.15 20.63
CA HIS A 113 -26.85 5.33 20.62
C HIS A 113 -27.52 4.64 19.42
N LYS A 114 -26.82 3.72 18.75
CA LYS A 114 -27.42 2.91 17.70
C LYS A 114 -28.31 1.84 18.34
N THR A 115 -29.48 1.58 17.76
CA THR A 115 -30.35 0.47 18.18
C THR A 115 -30.04 -0.79 17.36
N ALA A 116 -30.64 -1.92 17.75
CA ALA A 116 -30.56 -3.16 16.98
C ALA A 116 -31.08 -2.95 15.54
N GLY A 117 -30.41 -3.55 14.57
CA GLY A 117 -30.72 -3.39 13.14
C GLY A 117 -30.12 -2.14 12.47
N MET A 118 -29.61 -1.17 13.23
CA MET A 118 -28.90 -0.03 12.63
C MET A 118 -27.49 -0.41 12.19
N VAL A 119 -27.10 0.05 11.00
CA VAL A 119 -25.81 -0.18 10.37
C VAL A 119 -25.07 1.13 10.14
N ASN A 120 -23.76 1.08 9.95
CA ASN A 120 -23.03 2.26 9.51
C ASN A 120 -23.43 2.60 8.07
N VAL A 121 -24.00 3.78 7.88
CA VAL A 121 -24.54 4.24 6.58
C VAL A 121 -23.68 5.32 5.91
N VAL A 122 -22.75 5.90 6.67
CA VAL A 122 -21.89 6.99 6.20
C VAL A 122 -20.56 6.47 5.67
N ASN A 123 -19.99 5.49 6.37
CA ASN A 123 -18.73 4.87 5.94
C ASN A 123 -19.01 3.84 4.85
N ARG A 124 -18.03 3.67 3.96
CA ARG A 124 -18.08 2.65 2.92
C ARG A 124 -18.20 1.27 3.56
N ARG A 125 -18.93 0.39 2.89
CA ARG A 125 -19.12 -1.01 3.28
C ARG A 125 -18.12 -1.90 2.56
N CYS A 126 -17.90 -3.08 3.11
CA CYS A 126 -17.20 -4.15 2.43
C CYS A 126 -17.85 -4.40 1.06
N GLU A 127 -17.04 -4.62 0.03
CA GLU A 127 -17.51 -4.83 -1.33
C GLU A 127 -18.16 -6.20 -1.56
N LYS A 128 -18.06 -7.13 -0.59
CA LYS A 128 -18.81 -8.38 -0.64
C LYS A 128 -20.32 -8.08 -0.56
N ALA A 129 -21.08 -8.66 -1.47
CA ALA A 129 -22.53 -8.55 -1.51
C ALA A 129 -23.16 -8.85 -0.14
N CYS A 130 -24.15 -8.04 0.24
CA CYS A 130 -24.87 -8.11 1.52
C CYS A 130 -24.03 -7.89 2.79
N CYS A 131 -22.75 -7.51 2.68
CA CYS A 131 -21.93 -7.20 3.84
C CYS A 131 -22.08 -5.75 4.30
N MET A 132 -22.39 -5.55 5.59
CA MET A 132 -22.60 -4.21 6.18
C MET A 132 -21.44 -3.73 7.05
N THR A 133 -20.35 -4.51 7.15
CA THR A 133 -19.18 -4.17 7.95
C THR A 133 -18.27 -3.17 7.24
N ILE A 134 -17.57 -2.34 8.01
CA ILE A 134 -16.58 -1.41 7.48
C ILE A 134 -15.37 -2.23 6.97
N PRO A 135 -14.89 -1.98 5.75
CA PRO A 135 -13.73 -2.67 5.24
C PRO A 135 -12.46 -2.14 5.92
N THR A 136 -11.60 -3.06 6.31
CA THR A 136 -10.27 -2.82 6.89
C THR A 136 -9.16 -3.47 6.08
N PHE A 137 -9.49 -4.35 5.14
CA PHE A 137 -8.56 -5.11 4.33
C PHE A 137 -8.59 -4.66 2.87
N ASN A 138 -7.44 -4.70 2.23
CA ASN A 138 -7.35 -4.72 0.78
C ASN A 138 -6.09 -5.50 0.35
N ILE A 139 -5.92 -5.68 -0.94
CA ILE A 139 -4.70 -6.17 -1.55
C ILE A 139 -3.50 -5.33 -1.09
N LEU A 140 -2.38 -5.98 -0.81
CA LEU A 140 -1.11 -5.33 -0.47
C LEU A 140 -0.72 -4.24 -1.48
N GLY A 141 -0.27 -3.09 -1.00
CA GLY A 141 0.10 -1.93 -1.83
C GLY A 141 -1.06 -0.99 -2.20
N GLU A 142 -2.31 -1.43 -2.10
CA GLU A 142 -3.47 -0.57 -2.36
C GLU A 142 -3.84 0.24 -1.11
N LYS A 143 -3.92 1.57 -1.26
CA LYS A 143 -4.10 2.50 -0.13
C LYS A 143 -5.49 2.50 0.50
N ARG A 144 -6.46 1.79 -0.10
CA ARG A 144 -7.87 1.88 0.27
C ARG A 144 -8.47 0.53 0.61
N ALA A 145 -8.96 0.37 1.84
CA ALA A 145 -9.69 -0.83 2.25
C ALA A 145 -10.96 -1.09 1.41
N ARG A 146 -11.15 -2.36 0.99
CA ARG A 146 -12.28 -2.85 0.18
C ARG A 146 -13.05 -3.98 0.84
N PHE A 147 -12.40 -4.78 1.68
CA PHE A 147 -12.98 -5.95 2.33
C PHE A 147 -12.88 -5.89 3.85
N CYS A 148 -13.77 -6.57 4.57
CA CYS A 148 -13.67 -6.74 6.03
C CYS A 148 -12.91 -8.02 6.37
N GLU A 149 -12.62 -8.23 7.66
CA GLU A 149 -11.95 -9.45 8.15
C GLU A 149 -12.61 -10.73 7.63
N ALA A 150 -13.94 -10.83 7.76
CA ALA A 150 -14.71 -11.99 7.34
C ALA A 150 -14.69 -12.26 5.81
N HIS A 151 -14.30 -11.26 5.02
CA HIS A 151 -14.24 -11.35 3.55
C HIS A 151 -12.83 -11.07 3.01
N ARG A 152 -11.82 -11.27 3.86
CA ARG A 152 -10.41 -11.17 3.49
C ARG A 152 -10.02 -12.38 2.64
N ASN A 153 -9.45 -12.14 1.47
CA ASN A 153 -8.81 -13.20 0.68
C ASN A 153 -7.31 -13.33 1.06
N PRO A 154 -6.68 -14.50 0.80
CA PRO A 154 -5.22 -14.62 0.83
C PRO A 154 -4.57 -13.54 -0.03
N GLY A 155 -3.51 -12.89 0.47
CA GLY A 155 -2.86 -11.74 -0.18
C GLY A 155 -3.44 -10.36 0.16
N MET A 156 -4.53 -10.28 0.95
CA MET A 156 -5.03 -9.03 1.50
C MET A 156 -4.44 -8.75 2.89
N ASP A 157 -4.11 -7.49 3.15
CA ASP A 157 -3.53 -6.99 4.40
C ASP A 157 -4.39 -5.90 5.03
N GLN A 158 -4.22 -5.71 6.33
CA GLN A 158 -4.94 -4.73 7.10
C GLN A 158 -4.46 -3.31 6.73
N LYS A 159 -5.41 -2.38 6.63
CA LYS A 159 -5.14 -0.97 6.38
C LYS A 159 -4.29 -0.39 7.53
N CYS A 160 -2.98 -0.28 7.32
CA CYS A 160 -2.09 0.41 8.22
C CYS A 160 -2.12 1.93 7.92
N ALA A 161 -2.39 2.76 8.95
CA ALA A 161 -2.43 4.22 8.85
C ALA A 161 -1.04 4.85 8.61
N GLU A 162 0.02 4.10 8.94
CA GLU A 162 1.43 4.44 8.80
C GLU A 162 2.15 3.45 7.88
N CYS A 163 1.47 2.91 6.86
CA CYS A 163 2.12 2.03 5.90
C CYS A 163 3.18 2.81 5.11
N THR A 164 4.43 2.73 5.58
CA THR A 164 5.65 3.20 4.89
C THR A 164 6.15 2.17 3.87
N TYR A 165 5.25 1.32 3.34
CA TYR A 165 5.51 0.52 2.14
C TYR A 165 5.48 1.41 0.88
N THR A 166 6.21 2.52 0.97
CA THR A 166 6.66 3.40 -0.09
C THR A 166 8.15 3.52 0.14
N GLU A 167 8.94 2.78 -0.64
CA GLU A 167 10.37 3.06 -0.92
C GLU A 167 11.37 3.10 0.27
N ALA A 168 10.94 2.87 1.52
CA ALA A 168 11.77 3.18 2.70
C ALA A 168 12.31 1.98 3.50
N LYS A 169 12.06 0.72 3.07
CA LYS A 169 12.74 -0.47 3.66
C LYS A 169 13.69 -1.19 2.70
N THR A 170 13.98 -0.60 1.54
CA THR A 170 14.98 -1.07 0.55
C THR A 170 16.33 -0.34 0.67
N ARG A 171 16.74 0.03 1.88
CA ARG A 171 18.13 0.44 2.13
C ARG A 171 18.72 -0.38 3.27
N VAL A 172 19.00 -1.64 2.96
CA VAL A 172 20.13 -2.32 3.60
C VAL A 172 21.39 -1.73 2.94
N PRO A 173 22.39 -1.26 3.71
CA PRO A 173 23.59 -0.66 3.16
C PRO A 173 24.27 -1.58 2.15
N TYR A 174 24.34 -1.08 0.93
CA TYR A 174 25.14 -1.58 -0.16
C TYR A 174 26.58 -1.16 0.14
N ASP A 175 27.43 -2.08 0.55
CA ASP A 175 28.88 -2.10 0.26
C ASP A 175 29.61 -3.02 1.23
N SER A 176 29.92 -4.23 0.78
CA SER A 176 31.06 -5.01 1.24
C SER A 176 31.44 -5.98 0.13
N ILE A 177 32.56 -5.72 -0.54
CA ILE A 177 33.17 -6.62 -1.49
C ILE A 177 33.80 -7.76 -0.69
N VAL A 178 33.44 -9.00 -1.00
CA VAL A 178 34.16 -10.18 -0.54
C VAL A 178 34.86 -10.78 -1.77
N GLY A 179 36.20 -10.71 -1.80
CA GLY A 179 37.07 -11.32 -2.83
C GLY A 179 37.13 -12.84 -2.67
N ASP A 180 37.82 -13.64 -3.50
CA ASP A 180 38.64 -13.43 -4.69
C ASP A 180 38.33 -14.61 -5.63
N GLY A 181 38.13 -14.37 -6.94
CA GLY A 181 37.98 -15.47 -7.90
C GLY A 181 37.34 -15.08 -9.22
N VAL A 182 38.08 -15.25 -10.30
CA VAL A 182 37.73 -14.89 -11.67
C VAL A 182 36.54 -15.71 -12.20
N CYS A 183 35.34 -15.11 -12.24
CA CYS A 183 34.42 -15.04 -13.40
C CYS A 183 33.08 -14.41 -12.97
N SER A 184 32.76 -13.25 -13.55
CA SER A 184 31.50 -12.50 -13.43
C SER A 184 31.18 -11.85 -12.07
N LYS A 185 31.55 -10.58 -11.94
CA LYS A 185 31.09 -9.63 -10.92
C LYS A 185 29.55 -9.52 -10.97
N LYS A 186 28.78 -10.24 -10.15
CA LYS A 186 27.32 -10.22 -10.30
C LYS A 186 26.59 -10.07 -8.96
N ARG A 187 25.95 -8.91 -8.83
CA ARG A 187 25.18 -8.41 -7.70
C ARG A 187 23.73 -8.89 -7.87
N PRO A 188 23.09 -9.52 -6.86
CA PRO A 188 21.65 -9.76 -6.90
C PRO A 188 20.88 -8.43 -6.85
N ASP A 189 19.74 -8.34 -7.55
CA ASP A 189 19.00 -7.07 -7.70
C ASP A 189 18.39 -6.62 -6.37
N PHE A 190 17.82 -7.55 -5.58
CA PHE A 190 17.33 -7.26 -4.24
C PHE A 190 17.55 -8.44 -3.28
N VAL A 191 17.90 -8.14 -2.03
CA VAL A 191 17.95 -9.10 -0.92
C VAL A 191 17.07 -8.60 0.21
N ILE A 192 16.14 -9.43 0.66
CA ILE A 192 15.15 -9.13 1.70
C ILE A 192 15.39 -10.04 2.90
N ASP A 193 15.35 -9.47 4.10
CA ASP A 193 15.47 -10.21 5.36
C ASP A 193 14.08 -10.65 5.85
N ALA A 194 13.89 -11.96 6.06
CA ALA A 194 12.67 -12.55 6.58
C ALA A 194 12.89 -13.26 7.93
N ASP A 195 13.88 -12.78 8.70
CA ASP A 195 14.33 -13.24 10.02
C ASP A 195 14.92 -14.66 10.05
N THR A 196 14.20 -15.62 9.47
CA THR A 196 14.51 -17.06 9.41
C THR A 196 15.27 -17.47 8.14
N HIS A 197 15.16 -16.65 7.09
CA HIS A 197 15.74 -16.90 5.78
C HIS A 197 15.90 -15.57 5.02
N LYS A 198 16.68 -15.59 3.94
CA LYS A 198 16.78 -14.45 3.01
C LYS A 198 15.96 -14.72 1.77
N ILE A 199 15.44 -13.67 1.15
CA ILE A 199 14.79 -13.74 -0.16
C ILE A 199 15.63 -12.94 -1.14
N VAL A 200 15.99 -13.56 -2.25
CA VAL A 200 16.72 -12.92 -3.34
C VAL A 200 15.78 -12.76 -4.52
N LEU A 201 15.50 -11.53 -4.92
CA LEU A 201 14.71 -11.24 -6.11
C LEU A 201 15.67 -10.85 -7.24
N GLU A 202 15.56 -11.56 -8.36
CA GLU A 202 16.30 -11.27 -9.59
C GLU A 202 15.32 -10.94 -10.72
N VAL A 203 15.62 -9.86 -11.43
CA VAL A 203 14.89 -9.48 -12.64
C VAL A 203 15.66 -10.02 -13.84
N ASP A 204 15.07 -10.98 -14.54
CA ASP A 204 15.68 -11.66 -15.69
C ASP A 204 14.93 -11.29 -16.97
N GLU A 205 15.36 -10.20 -17.59
CA GLU A 205 14.94 -9.85 -18.95
C GLU A 205 15.48 -10.92 -19.94
N TYR A 206 14.65 -11.38 -20.88
CA TYR A 206 14.94 -12.36 -21.93
C TYR A 206 14.94 -13.86 -21.54
N GLN A 207 14.51 -14.22 -20.32
CA GLN A 207 14.33 -15.61 -19.89
C GLN A 207 15.52 -16.54 -20.18
N HIS A 208 16.76 -16.07 -20.00
CA HIS A 208 18.03 -16.79 -20.24
C HIS A 208 17.89 -18.15 -20.98
N LYS A 209 17.75 -18.13 -22.31
CA LYS A 209 17.47 -19.34 -23.09
C LYS A 209 18.68 -20.29 -23.13
N LYS A 210 18.50 -21.48 -22.54
CA LYS A 210 19.22 -22.78 -22.64
C LYS A 210 20.73 -22.75 -22.95
N GLY A 211 21.49 -23.15 -21.94
CA GLY A 211 22.92 -23.52 -22.03
C GLY A 211 23.66 -23.42 -20.68
N GLU A 212 23.11 -22.67 -19.74
CA GLU A 212 23.79 -22.25 -18.50
C GLU A 212 23.11 -22.72 -17.20
N TYR A 213 22.13 -23.65 -17.26
CA TYR A 213 21.34 -24.07 -16.09
C TYR A 213 22.22 -24.51 -14.91
N ASN A 214 23.30 -25.27 -15.18
CA ASN A 214 24.25 -25.67 -14.14
C ASN A 214 25.00 -24.48 -13.53
N CYS A 215 25.37 -23.48 -14.34
CA CYS A 215 26.04 -22.27 -13.89
C CYS A 215 25.09 -21.37 -13.07
N GLU A 216 23.82 -21.30 -13.43
CA GLU A 216 22.80 -20.54 -12.71
C GLU A 216 22.50 -21.15 -11.34
N VAL A 217 22.29 -22.46 -11.29
CA VAL A 217 22.08 -23.20 -10.04
C VAL A 217 23.30 -23.07 -9.13
N LYS A 218 24.51 -23.22 -9.69
CA LYS A 218 25.76 -22.98 -8.96
C LYS A 218 25.83 -21.56 -8.41
N ARG A 219 25.47 -20.56 -9.20
CA ARG A 219 25.46 -19.14 -8.78
C ARG A 219 24.49 -18.89 -7.63
N MET A 220 23.28 -19.44 -7.68
CA MET A 220 22.30 -19.30 -6.60
C MET A 220 22.82 -19.93 -5.30
N TRP A 221 23.51 -21.07 -5.40
CA TRP A 221 24.18 -21.71 -4.27
C TRP A 221 25.34 -20.89 -3.71
N ASP A 222 26.24 -20.38 -4.56
CA ASP A 222 27.36 -19.56 -4.12
C ASP A 222 26.86 -18.34 -3.33
N ILE A 223 25.79 -17.69 -3.81
CA ILE A 223 25.13 -16.58 -3.11
C ILE A 223 24.54 -17.05 -1.77
N ALA A 224 23.80 -18.16 -1.76
CA ALA A 224 23.17 -18.67 -0.53
C ALA A 224 24.21 -19.05 0.53
N GLN A 225 25.35 -19.61 0.13
CA GLN A 225 26.46 -19.95 1.04
C GLN A 225 27.11 -18.69 1.62
N VAL A 226 27.32 -17.65 0.81
CA VAL A 226 27.82 -16.36 1.29
C VAL A 226 26.84 -15.70 2.27
N LEU A 227 25.54 -15.84 2.04
CA LEU A 227 24.51 -15.35 2.96
C LEU A 227 24.46 -16.16 4.27
N GLY A 228 24.89 -17.43 4.24
CA GLY A 228 25.06 -18.28 5.43
C GLY A 228 23.77 -18.70 6.14
N ILE A 229 22.61 -18.47 5.51
CA ILE A 229 21.27 -18.73 6.05
C ILE A 229 20.40 -19.25 4.91
N PRO A 230 19.34 -20.05 5.18
CA PRO A 230 18.44 -20.49 4.13
C PRO A 230 18.00 -19.34 3.23
N THR A 231 17.98 -19.59 1.93
CA THR A 231 17.78 -18.55 0.92
C THR A 231 16.73 -18.99 -0.09
N PHE A 232 15.78 -18.10 -0.38
CA PHE A 232 14.72 -18.31 -1.36
C PHE A 232 14.86 -17.33 -2.52
N PHE A 233 15.18 -17.84 -3.70
CA PHE A 233 15.22 -17.08 -4.94
C PHE A 233 13.84 -16.93 -5.57
N ILE A 234 13.50 -15.70 -5.96
CA ILE A 234 12.39 -15.38 -6.85
C ILE A 234 13.02 -14.84 -8.13
N ARG A 235 12.93 -15.61 -9.22
CA ARG A 235 13.37 -15.17 -10.56
C ARG A 235 12.17 -14.65 -11.32
N TYR A 236 12.17 -13.36 -11.61
CA TYR A 236 11.05 -12.65 -12.20
C TYR A 236 11.38 -12.26 -13.64
N ASN A 237 10.66 -12.84 -14.60
CA ASN A 237 10.73 -12.43 -16.00
C ASN A 237 9.69 -11.32 -16.29
N PRO A 238 10.10 -10.09 -16.65
CA PRO A 238 9.17 -9.04 -17.04
C PRO A 238 8.59 -9.25 -18.45
N ASP A 239 9.23 -10.06 -19.29
CA ASP A 239 8.87 -10.19 -20.70
C ASP A 239 7.69 -11.17 -20.94
N SER A 240 7.19 -11.17 -22.18
CA SER A 240 6.26 -12.20 -22.66
C SER A 240 6.87 -13.59 -22.54
N TYR A 241 6.02 -14.61 -22.31
CA TYR A 241 6.44 -16.01 -22.14
C TYR A 241 5.50 -16.97 -22.86
N MET A 242 5.94 -18.19 -23.08
CA MET A 242 5.16 -19.23 -23.76
C MET A 242 4.41 -20.10 -22.75
N PHE A 243 3.11 -20.32 -22.95
CA PHE A 243 2.32 -21.27 -22.18
C PHE A 243 1.48 -22.13 -23.13
N ASN A 244 1.68 -23.45 -23.09
CA ASN A 244 1.01 -24.41 -23.99
C ASN A 244 1.07 -24.01 -25.48
N GLY A 245 2.24 -23.52 -25.93
CA GLY A 245 2.45 -23.10 -27.32
C GLY A 245 1.89 -21.73 -27.68
N ILE A 246 1.28 -21.01 -26.73
CA ILE A 246 0.72 -19.66 -26.93
C ILE A 246 1.61 -18.65 -26.22
N THR A 247 1.98 -17.57 -26.90
CA THR A 247 2.63 -16.41 -26.26
C THR A 247 1.65 -15.71 -25.35
N LYS A 248 1.96 -15.67 -24.06
CA LYS A 248 1.28 -14.89 -23.05
C LYS A 248 2.06 -13.62 -22.77
N ASP A 249 1.33 -12.51 -22.85
CA ASP A 249 1.78 -11.23 -22.31
C ASP A 249 0.72 -10.73 -21.34
N SER A 250 1.03 -10.82 -20.05
CA SER A 250 0.16 -10.31 -18.99
C SER A 250 0.44 -8.83 -18.81
N ASN A 251 -0.61 -8.02 -18.62
CA ASN A 251 -0.39 -6.59 -18.42
C ASN A 251 0.48 -6.36 -17.17
N ASP A 252 1.31 -5.31 -17.21
CA ASP A 252 2.31 -4.99 -16.18
C ASP A 252 1.74 -5.00 -14.75
N ARG A 253 0.46 -4.60 -14.59
CA ARG A 253 -0.22 -4.60 -13.30
C ARG A 253 -0.45 -6.01 -12.75
N GLU A 254 -1.00 -6.92 -13.55
CA GLU A 254 -1.23 -8.32 -13.15
C GLU A 254 0.09 -9.02 -12.83
N ARG A 255 1.12 -8.76 -13.64
CA ARG A 255 2.45 -9.35 -13.45
C ARG A 255 3.08 -8.96 -12.13
N LYS A 256 3.05 -7.66 -11.81
CA LYS A 256 3.51 -7.12 -10.52
C LYS A 256 2.68 -7.65 -9.35
N GLN A 257 1.37 -7.86 -9.55
CA GLN A 257 0.50 -8.41 -8.51
C GLN A 257 0.90 -9.83 -8.10
N GLU A 258 1.20 -10.70 -9.06
CA GLU A 258 1.67 -12.07 -8.76
C GLU A 258 3.06 -12.08 -8.12
N LEU A 259 3.97 -11.21 -8.58
CA LEU A 259 5.28 -11.03 -7.93
C LEU A 259 5.13 -10.64 -6.46
N LEU A 260 4.26 -9.67 -6.15
CA LEU A 260 4.00 -9.24 -4.78
C LEU A 260 3.36 -10.33 -3.92
N MET A 261 2.47 -11.14 -4.49
CA MET A 261 1.90 -12.30 -3.79
C MET A 261 3.00 -13.33 -3.46
N CYS A 262 3.84 -13.67 -4.45
CA CYS A 262 4.96 -14.58 -4.26
C CYS A 262 5.94 -14.08 -3.18
N LEU A 263 6.27 -12.78 -3.19
CA LEU A 263 7.11 -12.15 -2.15
C LEU A 263 6.48 -12.24 -0.76
N SER A 264 5.19 -11.94 -0.62
CA SER A 264 4.47 -12.05 0.66
C SER A 264 4.48 -13.48 1.19
N ASP A 265 4.25 -14.45 0.31
CA ASP A 265 4.21 -15.86 0.68
C ASP A 265 5.61 -16.38 1.04
N ALA A 266 6.65 -15.96 0.30
CA ALA A 266 8.05 -16.26 0.61
C ALA A 266 8.43 -15.77 2.01
N ILE A 267 8.13 -14.50 2.35
CA ILE A 267 8.43 -13.92 3.68
C ILE A 267 7.81 -14.77 4.81
N LYS A 268 6.60 -15.28 4.60
CA LYS A 268 5.84 -16.04 5.60
C LYS A 268 6.15 -17.54 5.60
N SER A 269 6.95 -18.01 4.66
CA SER A 269 7.19 -19.43 4.44
C SER A 269 8.65 -19.77 4.78
N PRO A 270 9.01 -19.94 6.07
CA PRO A 270 10.33 -20.43 6.44
C PRO A 270 10.63 -21.80 5.80
N PRO A 271 11.91 -22.21 5.70
CA PRO A 271 12.25 -23.59 5.32
C PRO A 271 11.67 -24.56 6.37
N ALA A 272 10.95 -25.58 5.91
CA ALA A 272 10.35 -26.59 6.79
C ALA A 272 11.36 -27.65 7.25
N GLU A 273 12.41 -27.86 6.47
CA GLU A 273 13.45 -28.87 6.67
C GLU A 273 14.80 -28.31 6.22
N GLU A 274 15.91 -28.86 6.72
CA GLU A 274 17.28 -28.46 6.33
C GLU A 274 17.54 -28.65 4.83
N SER A 275 16.89 -29.64 4.21
CA SER A 275 16.95 -29.90 2.76
C SER A 275 16.47 -28.71 1.93
N GLN A 276 15.66 -27.81 2.51
CA GLN A 276 15.13 -26.60 1.89
C GLN A 276 16.04 -25.37 2.05
N PHE A 277 17.34 -25.58 2.29
CA PHE A 277 18.32 -24.50 2.41
C PHE A 277 18.31 -23.55 1.21
N LEU A 278 18.16 -24.09 -0.01
CA LEU A 278 18.02 -23.31 -1.22
C LEU A 278 16.70 -23.64 -1.94
N ARG A 279 15.85 -22.63 -2.10
CA ARG A 279 14.61 -22.73 -2.87
C ARG A 279 14.60 -21.71 -3.99
N VAL A 280 13.92 -22.02 -5.08
CA VAL A 280 13.73 -21.11 -6.20
C VAL A 280 12.31 -21.20 -6.75
N VAL A 281 11.78 -20.07 -7.21
CA VAL A 281 10.57 -19.99 -8.02
C VAL A 281 10.84 -19.11 -9.23
N TYR A 282 10.35 -19.56 -10.39
CA TYR A 282 10.45 -18.86 -11.66
C TYR A 282 9.08 -18.30 -12.02
N LEU A 283 8.96 -16.98 -12.03
CA LEU A 283 7.72 -16.28 -12.35
C LEU A 283 7.74 -15.83 -13.81
N PHE A 284 6.68 -16.19 -14.55
CA PHE A 284 6.47 -15.83 -15.95
C PHE A 284 7.55 -16.31 -16.91
N TYR A 285 8.14 -17.48 -16.66
CA TYR A 285 8.98 -18.18 -17.63
C TYR A 285 8.11 -19.06 -18.54
N ASP A 286 8.69 -19.54 -19.64
CA ASP A 286 8.04 -20.52 -20.50
C ASP A 286 7.53 -21.72 -19.68
N GLY A 287 6.23 -22.01 -19.76
CA GLY A 287 5.52 -23.02 -18.99
C GLY A 287 4.89 -22.53 -17.68
N TYR A 288 5.01 -21.24 -17.33
CA TYR A 288 4.45 -20.68 -16.10
C TYR A 288 2.91 -20.70 -16.08
N ASP A 289 2.35 -21.28 -15.02
CA ASP A 289 0.92 -21.34 -14.74
C ASP A 289 0.60 -20.45 -13.53
N SER A 290 -0.17 -19.38 -13.74
CA SER A 290 -0.55 -18.42 -12.69
C SER A 290 -1.51 -19.00 -11.65
N THR A 291 -2.08 -20.19 -11.88
CA THR A 291 -2.95 -20.85 -10.90
C THR A 291 -2.17 -21.49 -9.76
N LYS A 292 -0.90 -21.87 -9.97
CA LYS A 292 0.02 -22.41 -8.97
C LYS A 292 1.48 -22.18 -9.40
N TYR A 293 2.17 -21.22 -8.79
CA TYR A 293 3.61 -21.09 -9.00
C TYR A 293 4.35 -22.25 -8.29
N LYS A 294 5.31 -22.85 -8.99
CA LYS A 294 6.04 -24.05 -8.52
C LYS A 294 7.33 -23.65 -7.82
N ILE A 295 7.36 -23.84 -6.50
CA ILE A 295 8.59 -23.72 -5.71
C ILE A 295 9.39 -25.00 -5.89
N THR A 296 10.67 -24.87 -6.25
CA THR A 296 11.61 -25.98 -6.39
C THR A 296 12.66 -25.86 -5.29
N THR A 297 12.90 -26.94 -4.56
CA THR A 297 14.04 -27.05 -3.65
C THR A 297 15.24 -27.51 -4.46
N ILE A 298 16.35 -26.78 -4.39
CA ILE A 298 17.59 -27.14 -5.05
C ILE A 298 18.42 -27.93 -4.03
N PRO A 299 18.67 -29.23 -4.24
CA PRO A 299 19.35 -30.06 -3.26
C PRO A 299 20.87 -29.83 -3.30
N GLU A 300 21.53 -29.96 -2.14
CA GLU A 300 22.98 -29.76 -1.98
C GLU A 300 23.82 -30.75 -2.82
N VAL A 301 23.27 -31.93 -3.11
CA VAL A 301 23.95 -33.04 -3.81
C VAL A 301 24.38 -32.71 -5.25
N TRP A 302 23.90 -31.59 -5.81
CA TRP A 302 24.32 -31.12 -7.14
C TRP A 302 25.77 -30.60 -7.18
N PHE A 303 26.39 -30.29 -6.03
CA PHE A 303 27.79 -29.88 -5.94
C PHE A 303 28.77 -31.06 -5.79
N LYS A 304 28.35 -32.17 -5.18
CA LYS A 304 29.27 -33.27 -4.80
C LYS A 304 29.59 -34.23 -5.95
N ASN A 305 28.78 -34.25 -7.01
CA ASN A 305 28.98 -35.18 -8.14
C ASN A 305 29.99 -34.69 -9.21
N GLU A 306 30.37 -33.41 -9.24
CA GLU A 306 31.42 -32.93 -10.17
C GLU A 306 32.85 -32.97 -9.59
N VAL A 307 32.99 -33.19 -8.27
CA VAL A 307 34.32 -33.35 -7.65
C VAL A 307 34.83 -34.79 -7.81
N HIS A 308 33.94 -35.78 -7.86
CA HIS A 308 34.31 -37.20 -8.02
C HIS A 308 34.52 -37.63 -9.49
N GLU A 309 33.78 -37.07 -10.47
CA GLU A 309 34.00 -37.40 -11.89
C GLU A 309 35.32 -36.84 -12.48
N LYS A 310 35.94 -35.85 -11.81
CA LYS A 310 37.30 -35.39 -12.14
C LYS A 310 38.40 -36.13 -11.36
N ALA A 311 38.07 -36.88 -10.31
CA ALA A 311 39.01 -37.68 -9.56
C ALA A 311 39.22 -39.08 -10.19
N ASP A 312 38.17 -39.66 -10.78
CA ASP A 312 38.25 -41.00 -11.41
C ASP A 312 38.77 -41.00 -12.87
N LYS A 313 39.18 -39.84 -13.40
CA LYS A 313 39.93 -39.71 -14.66
C LYS A 313 41.40 -39.31 -14.46
N ALA A 314 41.87 -39.34 -13.21
CA ALA A 314 43.25 -39.00 -12.84
C ALA A 314 43.94 -40.14 -12.06
N ILE A 315 43.65 -41.39 -12.41
CA ILE A 315 44.45 -42.57 -12.08
C ILE A 315 44.66 -43.38 -13.36
#